data_AF-A0A6V8PJ29-F1
#
_entry.id   AF-A0A6V8PJ29-F1
#
_cell.length_a   1.000
_cell.length_b   1.000
_cell.length_c   1.000
_cell.angle_alpha   90.00
_cell.angle_beta   90.00
_cell.angle_gamma   90.00
#
_symmetry.space_group_name_H-M   'P 1'
#
loop_
_entity.id
_entity.type
_entity.pdbx_description
1 polymer ?
#
loop_
_entity_poly.entity_id
_entity_poly.type
_entity_poly.pdbx_seq_one_letter_code
_entity_poly.pdbx_strand_id
1 'polypeptide(L)'
;PSWRDTIRRVVRQYKIFEPVPPEKSGIYRVVEEISVRPEAQGFTEEPEIDHGIAQGMLVTLGKIYGYETYVPPHDQTIRNFQGKPLSDFVTVSDCTNIFKGPNLAKIREIDTLWFDEDDYGLFPVYAFEVEGTTRVKSGLDRLLKIPRRFPTLFFIIGLSEKERGLFGQYISQTPFREFKDKFLFRLYEELEELYNTALIHDERLKQFVCLAR
;
A
#
# COMPACT_ATOMS: atom_id res chain seq x y z
N PRO A 1 22.42 -11.15 -9.86
CA PRO A 1 22.46 -9.67 -9.89
C PRO A 1 23.84 -9.18 -9.44
N SER A 2 24.37 -8.08 -9.98
CA SER A 2 25.61 -7.47 -9.46
C SER A 2 25.30 -6.50 -8.31
N TRP A 3 26.26 -6.22 -7.42
CA TRP A 3 26.08 -5.21 -6.35
C TRP A 3 25.71 -3.82 -6.91
N ARG A 4 26.20 -3.48 -8.10
CA ARG A 4 25.86 -2.23 -8.80
C ARG A 4 24.38 -2.19 -9.19
N ASP A 5 23.83 -3.32 -9.61
CA ASP A 5 22.42 -3.41 -9.96
C ASP A 5 21.54 -3.35 -8.70
N THR A 6 21.99 -3.93 -7.59
CA THR A 6 21.33 -3.81 -6.29
C THR A 6 21.28 -2.35 -5.82
N ILE A 7 22.40 -1.63 -5.83
CA ILE A 7 22.42 -0.20 -5.48
C ILE A 7 21.48 0.58 -6.38
N ARG A 8 21.56 0.39 -7.71
CA ARG A 8 20.70 1.09 -8.67
C ARG A 8 19.21 0.82 -8.42
N ARG A 9 18.86 -0.40 -8.05
CA ARG A 9 17.48 -0.78 -7.69
C ARG A 9 17.04 -0.02 -6.44
N VAL A 10 17.80 -0.12 -5.35
CA VAL A 10 17.45 0.48 -4.05
C VAL A 10 17.28 1.99 -4.15
N VAL A 11 18.25 2.72 -4.70
CA VAL A 11 18.21 4.20 -4.75
C VAL A 11 17.07 4.76 -5.63
N ARG A 12 16.51 3.94 -6.53
CA ARG A 12 15.37 4.35 -7.37
C ARG A 12 14.02 3.99 -6.78
N GLN A 13 14.00 3.08 -5.82
CA GLN A 13 12.80 2.41 -5.36
C GLN A 13 12.27 3.00 -4.05
N TYR A 14 13.16 3.42 -3.15
CA TYR A 14 12.77 3.99 -1.85
C TYR A 14 12.66 5.51 -1.91
N LYS A 15 11.73 6.07 -1.12
CA LYS A 15 11.50 7.50 -0.99
C LYS A 15 12.64 8.27 -0.33
N ILE A 16 13.39 7.62 0.56
CA ILE A 16 14.51 8.27 1.27
C ILE A 16 15.67 8.65 0.34
N PHE A 17 15.70 8.15 -0.90
CA PHE A 17 16.71 8.52 -1.89
C PHE A 17 16.10 9.43 -2.96
N GLU A 18 16.54 10.68 -2.98
CA GLU A 18 16.13 11.64 -4.01
C GLU A 18 17.26 11.88 -5.02
N PRO A 19 16.98 11.82 -6.35
CA PRO A 19 17.97 12.14 -7.36
C PRO A 19 18.33 13.63 -7.32
N VAL A 20 19.62 13.94 -7.31
CA VAL A 20 20.10 15.33 -7.39
C VAL A 20 20.03 15.81 -8.84
N PRO A 21 19.37 16.94 -9.12
CA PRO A 21 19.30 17.50 -10.47
C PRO A 21 20.69 17.76 -11.08
N PRO A 22 20.87 17.59 -12.40
CA PRO A 22 19.85 17.17 -13.36
C PRO A 22 19.46 15.70 -13.19
N GLU A 23 18.20 15.36 -13.50
CA GLU A 23 17.74 13.98 -13.45
C GLU A 23 18.66 13.05 -14.24
N LYS A 24 18.91 11.83 -13.72
CA LYS A 24 19.85 10.83 -14.28
C LYS A 24 21.34 11.19 -14.15
N SER A 25 21.71 12.17 -13.32
CA SER A 25 23.10 12.41 -12.90
C SER A 25 23.77 11.20 -12.24
N GLY A 26 22.97 10.26 -11.71
CA GLY A 26 23.45 9.12 -10.92
C GLY A 26 23.79 9.49 -9.48
N ILE A 27 23.57 10.74 -9.09
CA ILE A 27 23.81 11.25 -7.74
C ILE A 27 22.47 11.27 -7.00
N TYR A 28 22.47 10.72 -5.78
CA TYR A 28 21.31 10.69 -4.90
C TYR A 28 21.69 11.32 -3.56
N ARG A 29 20.73 12.01 -2.94
CA ARG A 29 20.83 12.45 -1.55
C ARG A 29 19.89 11.60 -0.69
N VAL A 30 20.30 11.34 0.54
CA VAL A 30 19.43 10.78 1.57
C VAL A 30 18.65 11.93 2.17
N VAL A 31 17.32 11.86 2.13
CA VAL A 31 16.46 12.79 2.85
C VAL A 31 16.06 12.18 4.19
N GLU A 32 15.97 13.02 5.21
CA GLU A 32 15.38 12.58 6.47
C GLU A 32 13.95 12.13 6.21
N GLU A 33 13.60 10.96 6.75
CA GLU A 33 12.24 10.48 6.66
C GLU A 33 11.35 11.47 7.41
N ILE A 34 10.35 12.01 6.72
CA ILE A 34 9.39 12.93 7.33
C ILE A 34 8.73 12.15 8.46
N SER A 35 9.04 12.49 9.72
CA SER A 35 8.41 11.84 10.87
C SER A 35 6.99 12.36 10.99
N VAL A 36 6.09 11.89 10.13
CA VAL A 36 4.66 12.09 10.35
C VAL A 36 4.30 11.24 11.55
N ARG A 37 3.87 11.88 12.63
CA ARG A 37 3.26 11.17 13.75
C ARG A 37 1.81 10.93 13.36
N PRO A 38 1.43 9.69 13.01
CA PRO A 38 0.04 9.40 12.70
C PRO A 38 -0.82 9.59 13.96
N GLU A 39 -1.98 10.21 13.77
CA GLU A 39 -2.98 10.41 14.82
C GLU A 39 -4.20 9.51 14.60
N ALA A 40 -5.03 9.32 15.63
CA ALA A 40 -6.29 8.64 15.43
C ALA A 40 -7.16 9.42 14.43
N GLN A 41 -7.83 8.70 13.53
CA GLN A 41 -8.68 9.30 12.51
C GLN A 41 -9.85 8.37 12.22
N GLY A 42 -11.01 8.95 11.92
CA GLY A 42 -12.15 8.24 11.35
C GLY A 42 -12.52 8.75 9.97
N PHE A 43 -13.43 8.04 9.32
CA PHE A 43 -13.99 8.44 8.03
C PHE A 43 -14.99 9.61 8.15
N THR A 44 -15.14 10.37 7.08
CA THR A 44 -15.92 11.62 7.04
C THR A 44 -17.24 11.50 6.25
N GLU A 45 -17.58 10.31 5.76
CA GLU A 45 -18.71 10.02 4.86
C GLU A 45 -18.62 10.72 3.49
N GLU A 46 -17.43 11.22 3.12
CA GLU A 46 -17.17 11.86 1.84
C GLU A 46 -16.30 10.93 0.98
N PRO A 47 -16.86 10.22 -0.03
CA PRO A 47 -16.18 9.09 -0.66
C PRO A 47 -14.77 9.36 -1.22
N GLU A 48 -14.54 10.53 -1.81
CA GLU A 48 -13.21 10.88 -2.36
C GLU A 48 -12.18 11.22 -1.27
N ILE A 49 -12.63 11.86 -0.18
CA ILE A 49 -11.79 12.12 0.98
C ILE A 49 -11.47 10.80 1.68
N ASP A 50 -12.51 9.99 1.93
CA ASP A 50 -12.41 8.71 2.60
C ASP A 50 -11.53 7.71 1.84
N HIS A 51 -11.47 7.79 0.51
CA HIS A 51 -10.53 6.99 -0.27
C HIS A 51 -9.07 7.34 0.06
N GLY A 52 -8.74 8.63 0.17
CA GLY A 52 -7.41 9.08 0.60
C GLY A 52 -7.12 8.71 2.07
N ILE A 53 -8.13 8.79 2.93
CA ILE A 53 -8.02 8.36 4.34
C ILE A 53 -7.71 6.87 4.42
N ALA A 54 -8.44 6.03 3.69
CA ALA A 54 -8.25 4.58 3.70
C ALA A 54 -6.85 4.20 3.20
N GLN A 55 -6.37 4.79 2.10
CA GLN A 55 -5.01 4.59 1.62
C GLN A 55 -3.97 5.02 2.68
N GLY A 56 -4.17 6.18 3.32
CA GLY A 56 -3.33 6.69 4.40
C GLY A 56 -3.26 5.76 5.62
N MET A 57 -4.40 5.23 6.05
CA MET A 57 -4.48 4.22 7.11
C MET A 57 -3.72 2.94 6.73
N LEU A 58 -3.92 2.44 5.50
CA LEU A 58 -3.26 1.22 5.01
C LEU A 58 -1.74 1.37 4.95
N VAL A 59 -1.21 2.47 4.42
CA VAL A 59 0.27 2.65 4.35
C VAL A 59 0.88 2.83 5.74
N THR A 60 0.13 3.46 6.65
CA THR A 60 0.58 3.62 8.04
C THR A 60 0.58 2.29 8.79
N LEU A 61 -0.48 1.48 8.63
CA LEU A 61 -0.55 0.13 9.18
C LEU A 61 0.58 -0.75 8.65
N GLY A 62 0.84 -0.71 7.35
CA GLY A 62 1.95 -1.45 6.74
C GLY A 62 3.27 -1.11 7.40
N LYS A 63 3.57 0.18 7.59
CA LYS A 63 4.76 0.64 8.33
C LYS A 63 4.81 0.13 9.77
N ILE A 64 3.71 0.24 10.53
CA ILE A 64 3.65 -0.25 11.93
C ILE A 64 3.94 -1.74 12.01
N TYR A 65 3.48 -2.51 11.02
CA TYR A 65 3.71 -3.95 10.94
C TYR A 65 5.02 -4.35 10.27
N GLY A 66 5.88 -3.38 9.93
CA GLY A 66 7.22 -3.62 9.38
C GLY A 66 7.26 -3.92 7.88
N TYR A 67 6.20 -3.58 7.13
CA TYR A 67 6.17 -3.69 5.68
C TYR A 67 6.61 -2.39 5.00
N GLU A 68 7.15 -2.56 3.81
CA GLU A 68 7.37 -1.48 2.86
C GLU A 68 6.08 -1.19 2.09
N THR A 69 5.70 0.08 1.92
CA THR A 69 4.37 0.46 1.42
C THR A 69 4.42 1.34 0.20
N TYR A 70 3.46 1.15 -0.69
CA TYR A 70 3.31 1.87 -1.95
C TYR A 70 1.85 2.25 -2.18
N VAL A 71 1.65 3.43 -2.79
CA VAL A 71 0.39 3.85 -3.42
C VAL A 71 0.71 4.40 -4.82
N PRO A 72 -0.26 4.44 -5.75
CA PRO A 72 -0.04 4.94 -7.10
C PRO A 72 0.57 6.36 -7.12
N PRO A 73 1.46 6.71 -8.05
CA PRO A 73 2.14 8.02 -8.03
C PRO A 73 1.19 9.21 -8.17
N HIS A 74 0.06 9.02 -8.85
CA HIS A 74 -0.98 10.03 -8.93
C HIS A 74 -1.54 10.34 -7.54
N ASP A 75 -1.98 9.30 -6.83
CA ASP A 75 -2.58 9.40 -5.50
C ASP A 75 -1.57 9.90 -4.45
N GLN A 76 -0.28 9.56 -4.59
CA GLN A 76 0.79 10.14 -3.76
C GLN A 76 0.80 11.68 -3.76
N THR A 77 0.31 12.31 -4.84
CA THR A 77 0.34 13.77 -5.00
C THR A 77 -1.01 14.44 -4.80
N ILE A 78 -2.10 13.82 -5.24
CA ILE A 78 -3.42 14.46 -5.22
C ILE A 78 -4.25 14.15 -3.97
N ARG A 79 -3.98 13.04 -3.28
CA ARG A 79 -4.73 12.62 -2.09
C ARG A 79 -3.96 12.99 -0.83
N ASN A 80 -4.72 13.33 0.21
CA ASN A 80 -4.21 13.75 1.50
C ASN A 80 -4.68 12.82 2.61
N PHE A 81 -3.82 12.65 3.60
CA PHE A 81 -4.09 11.98 4.86
C PHE A 81 -3.53 12.85 5.98
N GLN A 82 -4.37 13.18 6.97
CA GLN A 82 -3.99 14.04 8.11
C GLN A 82 -3.34 15.38 7.69
N GLY A 83 -3.92 15.99 6.65
CA GLY A 83 -3.45 17.28 6.11
C GLY A 83 -2.13 17.23 5.34
N LYS A 84 -1.59 16.04 5.06
CA LYS A 84 -0.34 15.84 4.31
C LYS A 84 -0.57 14.95 3.08
N PRO A 85 0.22 15.13 2.00
CA PRO A 85 0.11 14.26 0.83
C PRO A 85 0.52 12.82 1.16
N LEU A 86 -0.07 11.84 0.48
CA LEU A 86 0.28 10.42 0.68
C LEU A 86 1.76 10.10 0.38
N SER A 87 2.45 10.93 -0.40
CA SER A 87 3.89 10.83 -0.63
C SER A 87 4.73 10.81 0.63
N ASP A 88 4.23 11.42 1.71
CA ASP A 88 4.94 11.54 3.00
C ASP A 88 4.82 10.28 3.85
N PHE A 89 3.89 9.38 3.50
CA PHE A 89 3.58 8.18 4.29
C PHE A 89 4.10 6.88 3.66
N VAL A 90 4.30 6.85 2.35
CA VAL A 90 4.83 5.67 1.64
C VAL A 90 6.33 5.51 1.81
N THR A 91 6.83 4.28 1.75
CA THR A 91 8.28 4.01 1.72
C THR A 91 8.79 3.75 0.30
N VAL A 92 7.96 3.14 -0.55
CA VAL A 92 8.30 2.77 -1.93
C VAL A 92 7.72 3.82 -2.87
N SER A 93 8.59 4.49 -3.62
CA SER A 93 8.21 5.51 -4.60
C SER A 93 7.80 4.92 -5.94
N ASP A 94 8.43 3.82 -6.35
CA ASP A 94 8.20 3.17 -7.63
C ASP A 94 8.34 1.63 -7.53
N CYS A 95 7.27 0.91 -7.86
CA CYS A 95 7.23 -0.56 -7.88
C CYS A 95 7.60 -1.17 -9.25
N THR A 96 8.01 -0.36 -10.24
CA THR A 96 8.34 -0.80 -11.62
C THR A 96 9.45 -1.85 -11.68
N ASN A 97 10.41 -1.83 -10.77
CA ASN A 97 11.48 -2.83 -10.75
C ASN A 97 11.06 -4.17 -10.10
N ILE A 98 9.94 -4.17 -9.36
CA ILE A 98 9.39 -5.34 -8.66
C ILE A 98 8.55 -6.18 -9.63
N PHE A 99 7.67 -5.52 -10.38
CA PHE A 99 6.80 -6.16 -11.34
C PHE A 99 7.35 -6.03 -12.76
N LYS A 100 7.38 -7.13 -13.52
CA LYS A 100 7.80 -7.13 -14.92
C LYS A 100 6.73 -7.75 -15.79
N GLY A 101 6.56 -7.20 -16.99
CA GLY A 101 5.67 -7.74 -18.03
C GLY A 101 4.50 -6.81 -18.37
N PRO A 102 3.56 -7.29 -19.22
CA PRO A 102 2.53 -6.45 -19.84
C PRO A 102 1.51 -5.90 -18.84
N ASN A 103 1.43 -6.48 -17.65
CA ASN A 103 0.49 -6.11 -16.59
C ASN A 103 0.98 -4.95 -15.71
N LEU A 104 2.23 -4.51 -15.86
CA LEU A 104 2.84 -3.52 -14.96
C LEU A 104 1.99 -2.25 -14.81
N ALA A 105 1.47 -1.71 -15.92
CA ALA A 105 0.66 -0.49 -15.88
C ALA A 105 -0.57 -0.64 -14.97
N LYS A 106 -1.23 -1.80 -15.02
CA LYS A 106 -2.39 -2.10 -14.18
C LYS A 106 -1.99 -2.32 -12.71
N ILE A 107 -0.88 -3.01 -12.45
CA ILE A 107 -0.42 -3.25 -11.08
C ILE A 107 -0.06 -1.93 -10.38
N ARG A 108 0.50 -0.95 -11.12
CA ARG A 108 0.83 0.39 -10.60
C ARG A 108 -0.39 1.23 -10.22
N GLU A 109 -1.57 0.82 -10.62
CA GLU A 109 -2.85 1.47 -10.28
C GLU A 109 -3.56 0.78 -9.10
N ILE A 110 -2.95 -0.22 -8.47
CA ILE A 110 -3.50 -0.82 -7.24
C ILE A 110 -3.35 0.20 -6.12
N ASP A 111 -4.45 0.49 -5.43
CA ASP A 111 -4.55 1.59 -4.46
C ASP A 111 -3.51 1.51 -3.34
N THR A 112 -3.20 0.31 -2.84
CA THR A 112 -2.08 0.12 -1.91
C THR A 112 -1.42 -1.24 -2.07
N LEU A 113 -0.08 -1.29 -1.97
CA LEU A 113 0.70 -2.51 -1.93
C LEU A 113 1.60 -2.52 -0.69
N TRP A 114 1.67 -3.66 -0.02
CA TRP A 114 2.64 -3.94 1.04
C TRP A 114 3.65 -4.98 0.55
N PHE A 115 4.91 -4.73 0.84
CA PHE A 115 6.02 -5.59 0.48
C PHE A 115 6.79 -6.00 1.73
N ASP A 116 7.25 -7.24 1.73
CA ASP A 116 8.33 -7.69 2.58
C ASP A 116 9.66 -7.46 1.87
N GLU A 117 10.73 -7.24 2.62
CA GLU A 117 12.08 -7.02 2.12
C GLU A 117 13.00 -8.16 2.53
N ASP A 118 13.73 -8.71 1.55
CA ASP A 118 14.86 -9.59 1.80
C ASP A 118 16.08 -9.20 0.92
N ASP A 119 17.15 -9.99 0.99
CA ASP A 119 18.40 -9.79 0.24
C ASP A 119 18.20 -9.66 -1.30
N TYR A 120 17.12 -10.22 -1.83
CA TYR A 120 16.77 -10.21 -3.25
C TYR A 120 15.89 -9.03 -3.63
N GLY A 121 15.20 -8.40 -2.68
CA GLY A 121 14.46 -7.16 -2.84
C GLY A 121 13.07 -7.19 -2.23
N LEU A 122 12.14 -6.49 -2.87
CA LEU A 122 10.77 -6.38 -2.38
C LEU A 122 9.86 -7.45 -2.98
N PHE A 123 9.07 -8.08 -2.12
CA PHE A 123 8.12 -9.13 -2.47
C PHE A 123 6.72 -8.72 -2.02
N PRO A 124 5.73 -8.62 -2.94
CA PRO A 124 4.39 -8.20 -2.58
C PRO A 124 3.70 -9.25 -1.71
N VAL A 125 3.33 -8.86 -0.50
CA VAL A 125 2.63 -9.74 0.46
C VAL A 125 1.14 -9.46 0.45
N TYR A 126 0.75 -8.17 0.43
CA TYR A 126 -0.64 -7.76 0.41
C TYR A 126 -0.88 -6.69 -0.64
N ALA A 127 -2.04 -6.75 -1.27
CA ALA A 127 -2.51 -5.76 -2.24
C ALA A 127 -3.95 -5.39 -1.91
N PHE A 128 -4.25 -4.09 -1.92
CA PHE A 128 -5.51 -3.54 -1.45
C PHE A 128 -6.13 -2.68 -2.55
N GLU A 129 -7.44 -2.85 -2.73
CA GLU A 129 -8.30 -1.95 -3.52
C GLU A 129 -9.34 -1.35 -2.59
N VAL A 130 -9.52 -0.04 -2.69
CA VAL A 130 -10.38 0.77 -1.84
C VAL A 130 -11.63 1.15 -2.66
N GLU A 131 -12.75 0.51 -2.35
CA GLU A 131 -13.95 0.53 -3.18
C GLU A 131 -15.13 1.24 -2.49
N GLY A 132 -15.48 2.43 -3.00
CA GLY A 132 -16.63 3.23 -2.51
C GLY A 132 -17.77 3.43 -3.52
N THR A 133 -17.57 3.10 -4.81
CA THR A 133 -18.48 3.53 -5.89
C THR A 133 -18.87 2.43 -6.88
N THR A 134 -18.97 1.18 -6.41
CA THR A 134 -19.45 -0.01 -7.15
C THR A 134 -18.51 -0.64 -8.18
N ARG A 135 -17.21 -0.29 -8.18
CA ARG A 135 -16.22 -0.83 -9.14
C ARG A 135 -15.47 -2.07 -8.65
N VAL A 136 -15.99 -2.79 -7.65
CA VAL A 136 -15.41 -4.00 -7.05
C VAL A 136 -14.83 -4.99 -8.07
N LYS A 137 -15.53 -5.26 -9.19
CA LYS A 137 -15.02 -6.17 -10.24
C LYS A 137 -13.72 -5.66 -10.88
N SER A 138 -13.62 -4.36 -11.12
CA SER A 138 -12.43 -3.72 -11.69
C SER A 138 -11.25 -3.84 -10.74
N GLY A 139 -11.45 -3.59 -9.44
CA GLY A 139 -10.42 -3.82 -8.42
C GLY A 139 -9.96 -5.28 -8.38
N LEU A 140 -10.89 -6.23 -8.36
CA LEU A 140 -10.57 -7.67 -8.43
C LEU A 140 -9.75 -8.02 -9.68
N ASP A 141 -10.15 -7.50 -10.85
CA ASP A 141 -9.44 -7.72 -12.12
C ASP A 141 -8.03 -7.16 -12.10
N ARG A 142 -7.81 -6.01 -11.42
CA ARG A 142 -6.51 -5.38 -11.24
C ARG A 142 -5.60 -6.19 -10.31
N LEU A 143 -6.14 -6.68 -9.20
CA LEU A 143 -5.43 -7.54 -8.24
C LEU A 143 -4.94 -8.84 -8.90
N LEU A 144 -5.75 -9.47 -9.76
CA LEU A 144 -5.33 -10.64 -10.54
C LEU A 144 -4.21 -10.39 -11.56
N LYS A 145 -3.82 -9.12 -11.78
CA LYS A 145 -2.68 -8.81 -12.65
C LYS A 145 -1.34 -9.10 -11.98
N ILE A 146 -1.30 -9.19 -10.65
CA ILE A 146 -0.11 -9.60 -9.90
C ILE A 146 0.27 -11.04 -10.31
N PRO A 147 1.54 -11.29 -10.72
CA PRO A 147 1.98 -12.62 -11.15
C PRO A 147 1.75 -13.71 -10.10
N ARG A 148 1.22 -14.87 -10.53
CA ARG A 148 0.90 -16.02 -9.66
C ARG A 148 2.06 -16.54 -8.80
N ARG A 149 3.31 -16.29 -9.22
CA ARG A 149 4.52 -16.66 -8.46
C ARG A 149 4.64 -15.94 -7.13
N PHE A 150 3.94 -14.81 -6.95
CA PHE A 150 3.91 -14.12 -5.67
C PHE A 150 2.80 -14.71 -4.78
N PRO A 151 3.08 -14.97 -3.50
CA PRO A 151 2.10 -15.47 -2.53
C PRO A 151 1.15 -14.37 -2.02
N THR A 152 0.93 -13.31 -2.79
CA THR A 152 0.17 -12.12 -2.38
C THR A 152 -1.29 -12.46 -2.05
N LEU A 153 -1.79 -11.92 -0.92
CA LEU A 153 -3.22 -11.88 -0.62
C LEU A 153 -3.83 -10.56 -1.10
N PHE A 154 -5.09 -10.62 -1.50
CA PHE A 154 -5.80 -9.58 -2.20
C PHE A 154 -6.98 -9.10 -1.35
N PHE A 155 -6.99 -7.83 -0.98
CA PHE A 155 -8.01 -7.24 -0.13
C PHE A 155 -8.86 -6.25 -0.93
N ILE A 156 -10.17 -6.37 -0.78
CA ILE A 156 -11.10 -5.28 -1.09
C ILE A 156 -11.50 -4.63 0.22
N ILE A 157 -11.22 -3.34 0.36
CA ILE A 157 -11.70 -2.50 1.46
C ILE A 157 -12.94 -1.79 0.94
N GLY A 158 -14.12 -2.21 1.38
CA GLY A 158 -15.40 -1.70 0.86
C GLY A 158 -16.16 -0.86 1.88
N LEU A 159 -16.90 0.13 1.39
CA LEU A 159 -17.65 1.04 2.25
C LEU A 159 -18.80 0.34 3.01
N SER A 160 -19.50 -0.60 2.37
CA SER A 160 -20.70 -1.20 2.97
C SER A 160 -20.90 -2.68 2.63
N GLU A 161 -21.91 -3.29 3.25
CA GLU A 161 -22.38 -4.64 2.97
C GLU A 161 -22.85 -4.84 1.51
N LYS A 162 -23.21 -3.76 0.81
CA LYS A 162 -23.51 -3.82 -0.63
C LYS A 162 -22.28 -4.24 -1.42
N GLU A 163 -21.13 -3.64 -1.17
CA GLU A 163 -19.87 -4.00 -1.81
C GLU A 163 -19.44 -5.42 -1.40
N ARG A 164 -19.68 -5.83 -0.14
CA ARG A 164 -19.42 -7.21 0.32
C ARG A 164 -20.25 -8.22 -0.47
N GLY A 165 -21.52 -7.93 -0.71
CA GLY A 165 -22.41 -8.76 -1.52
C GLY A 165 -21.92 -8.90 -2.97
N LEU A 166 -21.54 -7.78 -3.60
CA LEU A 166 -20.98 -7.77 -4.96
C LEU A 166 -19.66 -8.55 -5.03
N PHE A 167 -18.78 -8.36 -4.05
CA PHE A 167 -17.54 -9.13 -3.91
C PHE A 167 -17.84 -10.63 -3.87
N GLY A 168 -18.73 -11.08 -2.98
CA GLY A 168 -19.10 -12.49 -2.85
C GLY A 168 -19.64 -13.09 -4.15
N GLN A 169 -20.45 -12.34 -4.89
CA GLN A 169 -20.93 -12.75 -6.21
C GLN A 169 -19.78 -12.89 -7.21
N TYR A 170 -18.89 -11.91 -7.30
CA TYR A 170 -17.79 -11.94 -8.27
C TYR A 170 -16.73 -12.99 -7.95
N ILE A 171 -16.35 -13.21 -6.68
CA ILE A 171 -15.32 -14.21 -6.36
C ILE A 171 -15.75 -15.64 -6.69
N SER A 172 -17.07 -15.87 -6.84
CA SER A 172 -17.61 -17.17 -7.26
C SER A 172 -17.54 -17.42 -8.77
N GLN A 173 -17.22 -16.38 -9.56
CA GLN A 173 -17.20 -16.41 -11.03
C GLN A 173 -15.77 -16.55 -11.57
N THR A 174 -15.63 -17.04 -12.80
CA THR A 174 -14.34 -17.02 -13.52
C THR A 174 -13.95 -15.59 -13.89
N PRO A 175 -12.67 -15.18 -13.77
CA PRO A 175 -11.51 -15.98 -13.35
C PRO A 175 -11.28 -16.04 -11.83
N PHE A 176 -12.00 -15.25 -11.04
CA PHE A 176 -11.74 -15.06 -9.60
C PHE A 176 -11.88 -16.34 -8.78
N ARG A 177 -12.78 -17.25 -9.16
CA ARG A 177 -13.03 -18.53 -8.47
C ARG A 177 -11.77 -19.37 -8.28
N GLU A 178 -10.83 -19.34 -9.22
CA GLU A 178 -9.56 -20.07 -9.11
C GLU A 178 -8.64 -19.54 -8.01
N PHE A 179 -8.91 -18.34 -7.52
CA PHE A 179 -8.08 -17.62 -6.55
C PHE A 179 -8.86 -17.22 -5.31
N LYS A 180 -10.04 -17.81 -5.10
CA LYS A 180 -10.97 -17.41 -4.04
C LYS A 180 -10.30 -17.31 -2.67
N ASP A 181 -9.41 -18.24 -2.36
CA ASP A 181 -8.71 -18.31 -1.06
C ASP A 181 -7.68 -17.19 -0.85
N LYS A 182 -7.29 -16.47 -1.92
CA LYS A 182 -6.43 -15.29 -1.84
C LYS A 182 -7.21 -13.99 -1.63
N PHE A 183 -8.51 -13.97 -1.92
CA PHE A 183 -9.33 -12.77 -1.86
C PHE A 183 -10.00 -12.63 -0.50
N LEU A 184 -9.85 -11.45 0.10
CA LEU A 184 -10.49 -11.07 1.36
C LEU A 184 -11.25 -9.76 1.17
N PHE A 185 -12.33 -9.60 1.93
CA PHE A 185 -13.08 -8.37 2.01
C PHE A 185 -13.08 -7.84 3.45
N ARG A 186 -12.89 -6.54 3.63
CA ARG A 186 -13.02 -5.84 4.91
C ARG A 186 -13.81 -4.55 4.70
N LEU A 187 -14.55 -4.14 5.71
CA LEU A 187 -15.21 -2.85 5.73
C LEU A 187 -14.22 -1.73 6.07
N TYR A 188 -14.60 -0.52 5.71
CA TYR A 188 -13.95 0.70 6.18
C TYR A 188 -13.93 0.75 7.71
N GLU A 189 -15.05 0.47 8.38
CA GLU A 189 -15.12 0.42 9.84
C GLU A 189 -14.10 -0.56 10.46
N GLU A 190 -13.90 -1.73 9.85
CA GLU A 190 -12.91 -2.72 10.29
C GLU A 190 -11.46 -2.19 10.11
N LEU A 191 -11.20 -1.43 9.04
CA LEU A 191 -9.91 -0.78 8.80
C LEU A 191 -9.65 0.34 9.81
N GLU A 192 -10.65 1.18 10.09
CA GLU A 192 -10.56 2.28 11.05
C GLU A 192 -10.25 1.76 12.46
N GLU A 193 -10.98 0.74 12.91
CA GLU A 193 -10.77 0.12 14.22
C GLU A 193 -9.36 -0.46 14.35
N LEU A 194 -8.90 -1.19 13.32
CA LEU A 194 -7.56 -1.75 13.29
C LEU A 194 -6.48 -0.66 13.31
N TYR A 195 -6.64 0.38 12.49
CA TYR A 195 -5.73 1.52 12.42
C TYR A 195 -5.56 2.19 13.78
N ASN A 196 -6.68 2.63 14.37
CA ASN A 196 -6.66 3.36 15.64
C ASN A 196 -6.11 2.49 16.79
N THR A 197 -6.42 1.18 16.79
CA THR A 197 -5.86 0.23 17.76
C THR A 197 -4.36 0.02 17.58
N ALA A 198 -3.90 -0.11 16.34
CA ALA A 198 -2.48 -0.30 16.02
C ALA A 198 -1.62 0.89 16.45
N LEU A 199 -2.14 2.12 16.34
CA LEU A 199 -1.46 3.32 16.84
C LEU A 199 -1.20 3.26 18.34
N ILE A 200 -2.23 2.93 19.12
CA ILE A 200 -2.12 2.81 20.58
C ILE A 200 -1.12 1.72 20.94
N HIS A 201 -1.18 0.59 20.24
CA HIS A 201 -0.24 -0.52 20.46
C HIS A 201 1.20 -0.12 20.13
N ASP A 202 1.44 0.51 18.99
CA ASP A 202 2.77 0.96 18.56
C ASP A 202 3.38 1.97 19.53
N GLU A 203 2.58 2.94 20.02
CA GLU A 203 3.03 3.88 21.04
C GLU A 203 3.44 3.15 22.33
N ARG A 204 2.60 2.23 22.82
CA ARG A 204 2.91 1.42 24.01
C ARG A 204 4.13 0.54 23.82
N LEU A 205 4.30 -0.08 22.65
CA LEU A 205 5.46 -0.89 22.32
C LEU A 205 6.73 -0.05 22.34
N LYS A 206 6.72 1.14 21.72
CA LYS A 206 7.85 2.09 21.73
C LYS A 206 8.21 2.51 23.15
N GLN A 207 7.23 2.83 23.99
CA GLN A 207 7.47 3.16 25.40
C GLN A 207 8.08 1.96 26.15
N PHE A 208 7.53 0.76 25.97
CA PHE A 208 8.00 -0.46 26.62
C PHE A 208 9.45 -0.80 26.23
N VAL A 209 9.79 -0.72 24.94
CA VAL A 209 11.14 -1.01 24.44
C VAL A 209 12.13 0.11 24.79
N CYS A 210 11.71 1.38 24.76
CA CYS A 210 12.57 2.50 25.17
C CYS A 210 12.88 2.50 26.68
N LEU A 211 12.01 1.94 27.52
CA LEU A 211 12.28 1.73 28.95
C LEU A 211 13.32 0.62 29.22
N ALA A 212 13.78 -0.10 28.18
CA ALA A 212 14.83 -1.11 28.25
C ALA A 212 16.23 -0.60 27.86
N ARG A 213 16.43 0.72 27.77
CA ARG A 213 17.76 1.35 27.60
C ARG A 213 18.17 2.13 28.84
#